data_AF-X0GMH9-F1
#
_entry.id   AF-X0GMH9-F1
#
_cell.length_a   1.000
_cell.length_b   1.000
_cell.length_c   1.000
_cell.angle_alpha   90.00
_cell.angle_beta   90.00
_cell.angle_gamma   90.00
#
_symmetry.space_group_name_H-M   'P 1'
#
loop_
_entity.id
_entity.type
_entity.pdbx_description
1 polymer ?
#
loop_
_entity_poly.entity_id
_entity_poly.type
_entity_poly.pdbx_seq_one_letter_code
_entity_poly.pdbx_strand_id
1 'polypeptide(L)'
;MSRTKQAVLFGALPPGWTWSAANPVHFICHSQGGNTIRMLIELMSGAHNMLHPTYFPAGDRRNWIKSVTTLGTPHKGTTITDVITVSLPLTYVEVSH
;
A
#
# COMPACT_ATOMS: atom_id res chain seq x y z
N MET A 1 -20.62 2.76 11.36
CA MET A 1 -19.20 3.14 11.45
C MET A 1 -18.35 2.02 10.86
N SER A 2 -17.83 2.18 9.65
CA SER A 2 -16.98 1.17 9.01
C SER A 2 -15.59 1.22 9.64
N ARG A 3 -15.18 0.13 10.32
CA ARG A 3 -13.79 -0.02 10.77
C ARG A 3 -12.92 -0.09 9.53
N THR A 4 -12.08 0.91 9.32
CA THR A 4 -10.93 0.84 8.41
C THR A 4 -10.22 -0.49 8.66
N LYS A 5 -9.99 -1.30 7.60
CA LYS A 5 -9.26 -2.56 7.73
C LYS A 5 -7.84 -2.22 8.20
N GLN A 6 -7.60 -2.34 9.49
CA GLN A 6 -6.26 -2.27 10.06
C GLN A 6 -5.44 -3.44 9.51
N ALA A 7 -4.15 -3.19 9.27
CA ALA A 7 -3.21 -4.25 8.99
C ALA A 7 -3.25 -5.24 10.16
N VAL A 8 -3.58 -6.51 9.87
CA VAL A 8 -3.58 -7.57 10.87
C VAL A 8 -2.16 -8.10 10.99
N LEU A 9 -1.53 -7.88 12.13
CA LEU A 9 -0.30 -8.58 12.48
C LEU A 9 -0.67 -9.99 12.94
N PHE A 10 -0.26 -11.02 12.19
CA PHE A 10 -0.43 -12.41 12.60
C PHE A 10 0.66 -12.79 13.60
N GLY A 11 0.35 -12.68 14.89
CA GLY A 11 1.27 -12.98 16.01
C GLY A 11 1.92 -11.73 16.61
N ALA A 12 2.79 -11.93 17.61
CA ALA A 12 3.59 -10.87 18.20
C ALA A 12 4.99 -10.87 17.57
N LEU A 13 5.51 -9.69 17.22
CA LEU A 13 6.91 -9.55 16.83
C LEU A 13 7.79 -9.69 18.07
N PRO A 14 9.03 -10.23 17.94
CA PRO A 14 9.96 -10.29 19.06
C PRO A 14 10.21 -8.92 19.69
N PRO A 15 10.44 -8.82 21.01
CA PRO A 15 10.80 -7.57 21.66
C PRO A 15 12.01 -6.91 20.96
N GLY A 16 11.89 -5.61 20.65
CA GLY A 16 12.95 -4.86 19.98
C GLY A 16 13.14 -5.17 18.49
N TRP A 17 12.26 -5.98 17.89
CA TRP A 17 12.29 -6.19 16.45
C TRP A 17 12.04 -4.87 15.70
N THR A 18 12.91 -4.57 14.74
CA THR A 18 12.78 -3.42 13.85
C THR A 18 12.89 -3.89 12.41
N TRP A 19 12.01 -3.38 11.56
CA TRP A 19 12.12 -3.61 10.12
C TRP A 19 13.37 -2.89 9.60
N SER A 20 14.30 -3.65 9.04
CA SER A 20 15.58 -3.15 8.57
C SER A 20 16.20 -4.12 7.56
N ALA A 21 17.35 -3.78 6.98
CA ALA A 21 18.11 -4.68 6.11
C ALA A 21 18.56 -5.97 6.83
N ALA A 22 18.75 -5.92 8.16
CA ALA A 22 19.08 -7.09 8.97
C ALA A 22 17.85 -7.98 9.22
N ASN A 23 16.65 -7.41 9.15
CA ASN A 23 15.37 -8.09 9.36
C ASN A 23 14.42 -7.86 8.18
N PRO A 24 14.75 -8.36 6.96
CA PRO A 24 13.91 -8.15 5.80
C PRO A 24 12.63 -8.99 5.89
N VAL A 25 11.53 -8.49 5.31
CA VAL A 25 10.21 -9.14 5.42
C VAL A 25 9.65 -9.58 4.07
N HIS A 26 8.73 -10.56 4.12
CA HIS A 26 7.92 -10.97 2.99
C HIS A 26 6.57 -10.25 3.04
N PHE A 27 6.14 -9.66 1.93
CA PHE A 27 4.81 -9.07 1.82
C PHE A 27 3.86 -10.03 1.12
N ILE A 28 2.71 -10.28 1.74
CA ILE A 28 1.58 -10.99 1.13
C ILE A 28 0.45 -9.99 0.99
N CYS A 29 0.16 -9.61 -0.24
CA CYS A 29 -0.75 -8.53 -0.56
C CYS A 29 -2.00 -9.08 -1.25
N HIS A 30 -3.17 -8.65 -0.81
CA HIS A 30 -4.44 -9.00 -1.43
C HIS A 30 -5.06 -7.77 -2.10
N SER A 31 -5.65 -7.95 -3.30
CA SER A 31 -6.37 -6.90 -4.02
C SER A 31 -5.51 -5.63 -4.20
N GLN A 32 -6.02 -4.45 -3.83
CA GLN A 32 -5.32 -3.17 -3.95
C GLN A 32 -3.99 -3.11 -3.18
N GLY A 33 -3.78 -3.98 -2.17
CA GLY A 33 -2.55 -4.04 -1.41
C GLY A 33 -1.30 -4.29 -2.28
N GLY A 34 -1.48 -4.96 -3.43
CA GLY A 34 -0.36 -5.19 -4.36
C GLY A 34 0.08 -3.92 -5.10
N ASN A 35 -0.81 -2.94 -5.32
CA ASN A 35 -0.42 -1.63 -5.84
C ASN A 35 0.20 -0.76 -4.72
N THR A 36 -0.31 -0.88 -3.49
CA THR A 36 0.26 -0.19 -2.32
C THR A 36 1.72 -0.59 -2.08
N ILE A 37 2.05 -1.89 -2.10
CA ILE A 37 3.44 -2.32 -1.90
C ILE A 37 4.38 -1.86 -3.02
N ARG A 38 3.90 -1.77 -4.26
CA ARG A 38 4.69 -1.24 -5.39
C ARG A 38 5.04 0.23 -5.19
N MET A 39 4.09 1.05 -4.73
CA MET A 39 4.36 2.45 -4.37
C MET A 39 5.32 2.54 -3.19
N LEU A 40 5.18 1.68 -2.17
CA LEU A 40 6.10 1.65 -1.03
C LEU A 40 7.54 1.32 -1.47
N ILE A 41 7.73 0.32 -2.35
CA ILE A 41 9.05 -0.01 -2.91
C ILE A 41 9.67 1.21 -3.60
N GLU A 42 8.87 1.97 -4.34
CA GLU A 42 9.32 3.18 -5.02
C GLU A 42 9.75 4.26 -4.02
N LEU A 43 8.95 4.51 -2.98
CA LEU A 43 9.29 5.45 -1.90
C LEU A 43 10.55 4.99 -1.12
N MET A 44 10.80 3.70 -1.06
CA MET A 44 11.99 3.11 -0.42
C MET A 44 13.25 3.14 -1.29
N SER A 45 13.16 3.52 -2.57
CA SER A 45 14.35 3.68 -3.44
C SER A 45 15.28 4.82 -2.98
N GLY A 46 14.77 5.74 -2.16
CA GLY A 46 15.49 6.94 -1.71
C GLY A 46 15.41 8.12 -2.68
N ALA A 47 14.78 7.94 -3.86
CA ALA A 47 14.65 9.00 -4.89
C ALA A 47 13.62 10.09 -4.54
N HIS A 48 12.72 9.83 -3.58
CA HIS A 48 11.59 10.71 -3.24
C HIS A 48 11.73 11.38 -1.87
N ASN A 49 12.97 11.54 -1.40
CA ASN A 49 13.26 12.02 -0.05
C ASN A 49 12.78 13.45 0.24
N MET A 50 12.59 14.28 -0.80
CA MET A 50 12.06 15.64 -0.65
C MET A 50 10.55 15.69 -0.37
N LEU A 51 9.79 14.61 -0.67
CA LEU A 51 8.34 14.60 -0.47
C LEU A 51 7.96 14.41 1.01
N HIS A 52 8.65 13.50 1.70
CA HIS A 52 8.39 13.22 3.10
C HIS A 52 9.63 12.67 3.83
N PRO A 53 10.65 13.50 4.10
CA PRO A 53 11.97 13.06 4.54
C PRO A 53 11.96 12.27 5.86
N THR A 54 10.99 12.52 6.74
CA THR A 54 10.83 11.79 8.02
C THR A 54 10.49 10.30 7.83
N TYR A 55 9.68 9.95 6.84
CA TYR A 55 9.23 8.57 6.59
C TYR A 55 10.01 7.91 5.45
N PHE A 56 10.41 8.73 4.48
CA PHE A 56 11.18 8.30 3.31
C PHE A 56 12.50 9.07 3.23
N PRO A 57 13.43 8.87 4.18
CA PRO A 57 14.75 9.48 4.11
C PRO A 57 15.51 8.99 2.86
N ALA A 58 16.56 9.73 2.51
CA ALA A 58 17.48 9.32 1.46
C ALA A 58 18.11 7.95 1.78
N GLY A 59 18.48 7.23 0.72
CA GLY A 59 19.09 5.91 0.79
C GLY A 59 18.15 4.80 0.34
N ASP A 60 18.71 3.88 -0.44
CA ASP A 60 17.99 2.72 -0.96
C ASP A 60 17.75 1.69 0.17
N ARG A 61 16.48 1.46 0.48
CA ARG A 61 16.03 0.50 1.50
C ARG A 61 15.26 -0.67 0.89
N ARG A 62 15.26 -0.83 -0.43
CA ARG A 62 14.50 -1.89 -1.11
C ARG A 62 14.97 -3.29 -0.70
N ASN A 63 16.22 -3.44 -0.23
CA ASN A 63 16.74 -4.68 0.34
C ASN A 63 16.12 -5.08 1.70
N TRP A 64 15.29 -4.22 2.33
CA TRP A 64 14.50 -4.58 3.52
C TRP A 64 13.29 -5.45 3.16
N ILE A 65 13.07 -5.69 1.86
CA ILE A 65 11.98 -6.49 1.32
C ILE A 65 12.59 -7.76 0.73
N LYS A 66 12.23 -8.92 1.29
CA LYS A 66 12.73 -10.22 0.84
C LYS A 66 11.92 -10.79 -0.32
N SER A 67 10.60 -10.63 -0.29
CA SER A 67 9.74 -10.92 -1.45
C SER A 67 8.39 -10.21 -1.35
N VAL A 68 7.67 -10.18 -2.48
CA VAL A 68 6.29 -9.71 -2.57
C VAL A 68 5.46 -10.75 -3.32
N THR A 69 4.38 -11.20 -2.70
CA THR A 69 3.38 -12.08 -3.29
C THR A 69 2.06 -11.32 -3.36
N THR A 70 1.42 -11.30 -4.53
CA THR A 70 0.14 -10.60 -4.72
C THR A 70 -0.97 -11.55 -5.13
N LEU A 71 -2.15 -11.41 -4.51
CA LEU A 71 -3.34 -12.23 -4.74
C LEU A 71 -4.47 -11.33 -5.25
N GLY A 72 -4.94 -11.56 -6.48
CA GLY A 72 -6.05 -10.79 -7.06
C GLY A 72 -5.76 -9.29 -7.21
N THR A 73 -4.50 -8.89 -7.32
CA THR A 73 -4.13 -7.48 -7.46
C THR A 73 -4.37 -6.97 -8.89
N PRO A 74 -5.08 -5.83 -9.06
CA PRO A 74 -5.20 -5.14 -10.33
C PRO A 74 -3.87 -4.48 -10.76
N HIS A 75 -2.88 -5.26 -11.18
CA HIS A 75 -1.58 -4.73 -11.62
C HIS A 75 -1.67 -3.90 -12.91
N LYS A 76 -2.75 -4.07 -13.69
CA LYS A 76 -3.11 -3.30 -14.88
C LYS A 76 -4.50 -2.65 -14.75
N GLY A 77 -4.96 -2.44 -13.52
CA GLY A 77 -6.37 -2.19 -13.23
C GLY A 77 -7.18 -3.50 -13.10
N THR A 78 -8.35 -3.41 -12.50
CA THR A 78 -9.41 -4.44 -12.52
C THR A 78 -10.59 -3.79 -13.21
N THR A 79 -11.29 -4.50 -14.08
CA THR A 79 -12.62 -4.06 -14.57
C THR A 79 -13.63 -3.82 -13.43
N ILE A 80 -13.32 -4.21 -12.19
CA ILE A 80 -14.13 -3.91 -10.99
C ILE A 80 -14.05 -2.44 -10.52
N THR A 81 -13.10 -1.62 -11.01
CA THR A 81 -13.24 -0.16 -10.85
C THR A 81 -14.40 0.39 -11.67
N ASP A 82 -14.81 -0.26 -12.77
CA ASP A 82 -16.05 0.12 -13.46
C ASP A 82 -17.29 -0.20 -12.61
N VAL A 83 -17.27 -1.27 -11.82
CA VAL A 83 -18.44 -1.69 -11.03
C VAL A 83 -18.72 -0.76 -9.84
N ILE A 84 -17.68 -0.17 -9.22
CA ILE A 84 -17.86 0.87 -8.18
C ILE A 84 -18.43 2.16 -8.82
N THR A 85 -18.04 2.49 -10.05
CA THR A 85 -18.63 3.60 -10.81
C THR A 85 -20.09 3.33 -11.24
N VAL A 86 -20.44 2.06 -11.49
CA VAL A 86 -21.80 1.65 -11.88
C VAL A 86 -22.77 1.57 -10.69
N SER A 87 -22.29 1.42 -9.45
CA SER A 87 -23.14 1.23 -8.26
C SER A 87 -23.31 2.47 -7.36
N LEU A 88 -22.60 3.57 -7.64
CA LEU A 88 -22.91 4.88 -7.08
C LEU A 88 -23.63 5.70 -8.15
N PRO A 89 -24.95 5.93 -8.05
CA PRO A 89 -25.59 6.89 -8.94
C PRO A 89 -24.99 8.25 -8.60
N LEU A 90 -24.27 8.85 -9.54
CA LEU A 90 -23.92 10.26 -9.44
C LEU A 90 -25.21 11.04 -9.71
N THR A 91 -26.10 11.11 -8.71
CA THR A 91 -27.13 12.15 -8.67
C THR A 91 -26.39 13.45 -8.41
N TYR A 92 -25.97 14.04 -9.52
CA TYR A 92 -25.60 15.43 -9.67
C TYR A 92 -26.69 16.28 -8.98
N VAL A 93 -26.34 16.86 -7.83
CA VAL A 93 -27.15 17.93 -7.26
C VAL A 93 -26.82 19.16 -8.09
N GLU A 94 -27.68 19.46 -9.07
CA GLU A 94 -27.74 20.77 -9.70
C GLU A 94 -27.83 21.82 -8.58
N VAL A 95 -26.77 22.59 -8.38
CA VAL A 95 -26.85 23.82 -7.61
C VAL A 95 -27.50 24.84 -8.53
N SER A 96 -28.82 24.95 -8.43
CA SER A 96 -29.59 26.02 -9.06
C SER A 96 -29.10 27.39 -8.57
N HIS A 97 -28.97 28.30 -9.53
CA HIS A 97 -28.67 29.74 -9.42
C HIS A 97 -29.21 30.46 -8.18
#